data_AF-A0A7S1H3U2-F1
#
_entry.id   AF-A0A7S1H3U2-F1
#
_cell.length_a   1.000
_cell.length_b   1.000
_cell.length_c   1.000
_cell.angle_alpha   90.00
_cell.angle_beta   90.00
_cell.angle_gamma   90.00
#
_symmetry.space_group_name_H-M   'P 1'
#
loop_
_entity.id
_entity.type
_entity.pdbx_description
1 polymer ?
#
loop_
_entity_poly.entity_id
_entity_poly.type
_entity_poly.pdbx_seq_one_letter_code
_entity_poly.pdbx_strand_id
1 'polypeptide(L)'
;IAPKRLDPSTTIIPADAQGKNNTSAWNKAGTWEERDLSSWAKDSVKNCLVGKFFTLDDSSPAPGATATITKLSKCDGHASFASVRGKKRYIYEFALKIEWKFETNTAEDDARGSMTFPDFDGTCLVGEGYDLGSYEVTSCTDSNLVPLLDRFVRNSGLRDIIHDSLDDWVRLFKETY
;
A
#
# COMPACT_ATOMS: atom_id res chain seq x y z
N ILE A 1 -3.04 29.41 -50.61
CA ILE A 1 -2.03 30.31 -49.97
C ILE A 1 -1.71 29.69 -48.61
N ALA A 2 -0.48 29.18 -48.44
CA ALA A 2 -0.03 28.55 -47.21
C ALA A 2 0.41 29.61 -46.18
N PRO A 3 0.24 29.42 -44.87
CA PRO A 3 0.68 30.39 -43.88
C PRO A 3 2.18 30.27 -43.61
N LYS A 4 2.81 31.45 -43.51
CA LYS A 4 4.24 31.68 -43.34
C LYS A 4 4.68 31.38 -41.89
N ARG A 5 5.83 30.74 -41.69
CA ARG A 5 6.46 30.50 -40.37
C ARG A 5 6.98 31.82 -39.79
N LEU A 6 6.83 32.01 -38.47
CA LEU A 6 7.41 33.11 -37.69
C LEU A 6 8.59 32.55 -36.88
N ASP A 7 9.76 33.21 -36.98
CA ASP A 7 10.96 32.90 -36.19
C ASP A 7 10.87 33.50 -34.76
N PRO A 8 11.52 32.89 -33.75
CA PRO A 8 11.33 33.22 -32.35
C PRO A 8 12.40 34.21 -31.88
N SER A 9 12.03 35.47 -31.65
CA SER A 9 12.88 36.41 -30.91
C SER A 9 12.04 37.56 -30.34
N THR A 10 11.27 37.28 -29.29
CA THR A 10 10.93 38.33 -28.33
C THR A 10 10.81 37.70 -26.95
N THR A 11 11.91 37.79 -26.20
CA THR A 11 11.95 37.60 -24.76
C THR A 11 11.06 38.65 -24.12
N ILE A 12 9.93 38.25 -23.54
CA ILE A 12 9.17 39.07 -22.60
C ILE A 12 9.01 38.26 -21.33
N ILE A 13 9.83 38.60 -20.34
CA ILE A 13 9.63 38.23 -18.94
C ILE A 13 8.61 39.23 -18.38
N PRO A 14 7.60 38.76 -17.63
CA PRO A 14 7.24 39.45 -16.41
C PRO A 14 7.43 38.53 -15.21
N ALA A 15 8.20 39.03 -14.24
CA ALA A 15 8.18 38.56 -12.88
C ALA A 15 6.85 38.99 -12.26
N ASP A 16 6.10 38.05 -11.68
CA ASP A 16 5.91 38.08 -10.23
C ASP A 16 5.32 36.76 -9.73
N ALA A 17 5.93 36.29 -8.65
CA ALA A 17 5.55 35.09 -7.93
C ALA A 17 4.40 35.43 -6.96
N GLN A 18 3.26 34.74 -7.08
CA GLN A 18 2.41 34.41 -5.93
C GLN A 18 1.32 33.41 -6.33
N GLY A 19 1.28 32.28 -5.61
CA GLY A 19 0.17 31.31 -5.62
C GLY A 19 0.23 30.24 -6.72
N LYS A 20 0.94 29.14 -6.46
CA LYS A 20 0.83 27.90 -7.25
C LYS A 20 -0.54 27.24 -7.03
N ASN A 21 -1.61 27.81 -7.61
CA ASN A 21 -2.80 27.03 -7.94
C ASN A 21 -2.59 26.48 -9.36
N ASN A 22 -1.92 25.33 -9.42
CA ASN A 22 -1.65 24.56 -10.63
C ASN A 22 -2.93 23.87 -11.14
N THR A 23 -4.00 24.63 -11.37
CA THR A 23 -5.17 24.17 -12.12
C THR A 23 -4.98 24.54 -13.58
N SER A 24 -4.70 23.55 -14.44
CA SER A 24 -4.67 23.73 -15.89
C SER A 24 -5.98 24.38 -16.37
N ALA A 25 -5.92 25.23 -17.39
CA ALA A 25 -7.10 25.90 -17.97
C ALA A 25 -8.20 24.90 -18.43
N TRP A 26 -7.82 23.65 -18.63
CA TRP A 26 -8.70 22.53 -18.98
C TRP A 26 -9.66 22.13 -17.85
N ASN A 27 -9.26 22.30 -16.58
CA ASN A 27 -10.11 22.00 -15.41
C ASN A 27 -11.37 22.89 -15.32
N LYS A 28 -11.41 24.04 -16.01
CA LYS A 28 -12.60 24.90 -16.09
C LYS A 28 -13.72 24.29 -16.96
N ALA A 29 -13.41 23.35 -17.86
CA ALA A 29 -14.39 22.77 -18.80
C ALA A 29 -15.12 21.53 -18.26
N GLY A 30 -14.76 21.03 -17.08
CA GLY A 30 -15.39 19.84 -16.48
C GLY A 30 -14.89 18.50 -17.03
N THR A 31 -13.79 18.50 -17.78
CA THR A 31 -13.14 17.31 -18.32
C THR A 31 -12.38 16.55 -17.22
N TRP A 32 -12.46 15.22 -17.24
CA TRP A 32 -11.74 14.32 -16.33
C TRP A 32 -10.25 14.32 -16.69
N GLU A 33 -9.38 14.76 -15.77
CA GLU A 33 -7.94 14.57 -15.84
C GLU A 33 -7.52 13.53 -14.80
N GLU A 34 -7.13 12.35 -15.26
CA GLU A 34 -6.62 11.26 -14.43
C GLU A 34 -5.11 11.14 -14.59
N ARG A 35 -4.43 10.93 -13.48
CA ARG A 35 -3.01 10.59 -13.45
C ARG A 35 -2.89 9.15 -12.99
N ASP A 36 -2.28 8.33 -13.82
CA ASP A 36 -1.86 6.99 -13.42
C ASP A 36 -0.71 7.09 -12.40
N LEU A 37 -0.89 6.44 -11.26
CA LEU A 37 0.04 6.39 -10.14
C LEU A 37 0.39 4.95 -9.77
N SER A 38 0.06 3.98 -10.62
CA SER A 38 0.20 2.54 -10.35
C SER A 38 1.63 2.15 -9.98
N SER A 39 2.65 2.71 -10.64
CA SER A 39 4.05 2.43 -10.32
C SER A 39 4.42 2.93 -8.91
N TRP A 40 4.09 4.19 -8.61
CA TRP A 40 4.36 4.78 -7.28
C TRP A 40 3.60 4.02 -6.19
N ALA A 41 2.35 3.65 -6.46
CA ALA A 41 1.50 2.95 -5.51
C ALA A 41 2.07 1.57 -5.18
N LYS A 42 2.46 0.77 -6.18
CA LYS A 42 3.07 -0.56 -5.96
C LYS A 42 4.36 -0.47 -5.13
N ASP A 43 5.22 0.49 -5.44
CA ASP A 43 6.47 0.70 -4.69
C ASP A 43 6.21 1.17 -3.25
N SER A 44 5.28 2.11 -3.06
CA SER A 44 4.94 2.63 -1.74
C SER A 44 4.22 1.62 -0.85
N VAL A 45 3.28 0.83 -1.38
CA VAL A 45 2.63 -0.28 -0.64
C VAL A 45 3.68 -1.27 -0.15
N LYS A 46 4.62 -1.67 -1.02
CA LYS A 46 5.73 -2.55 -0.66
C LYS A 46 6.57 -1.97 0.48
N ASN A 47 6.92 -0.69 0.40
CA ASN A 47 7.73 -0.01 1.42
C ASN A 47 7.00 0.14 2.76
N CYS A 48 5.67 0.27 2.75
CA CYS A 48 4.87 0.33 3.98
C CYS A 48 4.79 -1.02 4.71
N LEU A 49 4.84 -2.14 3.96
CA LEU A 49 4.64 -3.48 4.52
C LEU A 49 5.95 -4.21 4.89
N VAL A 50 6.94 -4.21 3.99
CA VAL A 50 8.13 -5.07 4.17
C VAL A 50 8.94 -4.63 5.39
N GLY A 51 9.27 -5.59 6.25
CA GLY A 51 10.00 -5.34 7.50
C GLY A 51 9.12 -4.97 8.69
N LYS A 52 7.80 -4.80 8.51
CA LYS A 52 6.87 -4.71 9.64
C LYS A 52 6.80 -6.06 10.37
N PHE A 53 6.64 -6.00 11.68
CA PHE A 53 6.65 -7.18 12.52
C PHE A 53 5.73 -7.03 13.74
N PHE A 54 5.40 -8.17 14.34
CA PHE A 54 4.69 -8.29 15.60
C PHE A 54 5.47 -9.24 16.51
N THR A 55 5.77 -8.80 17.73
CA THR A 55 6.47 -9.60 18.74
C THR A 55 5.50 -9.99 19.84
N LEU A 56 5.49 -11.27 20.20
CA LEU A 56 4.64 -11.82 21.24
C LEU A 56 5.12 -11.35 22.62
N ASP A 57 4.16 -10.96 23.46
CA ASP A 57 4.42 -10.50 24.83
C ASP A 57 4.81 -11.64 25.79
N ASP A 58 5.28 -11.26 26.97
CA ASP A 58 5.75 -12.18 28.02
C ASP A 58 4.66 -13.10 28.59
N SER A 59 3.38 -12.76 28.41
CA SER A 59 2.24 -13.57 28.87
C SER A 59 1.76 -14.57 27.82
N SER A 60 2.27 -14.47 26.60
CA SER A 60 1.94 -15.40 25.52
C SER A 60 2.58 -16.77 25.71
N PRO A 61 2.12 -17.82 25.00
CA PRO A 61 2.73 -19.15 25.10
C PRO A 61 4.12 -19.25 24.44
N ALA A 62 4.57 -18.24 23.70
CA ALA A 62 5.91 -18.16 23.11
C ALA A 62 6.49 -16.73 23.22
N PRO A 63 6.87 -16.29 24.43
CA PRO A 63 7.39 -14.94 24.67
C PRO A 63 8.57 -14.56 23.78
N GLY A 64 8.54 -13.36 23.20
CA GLY A 64 9.62 -12.85 22.35
C GLY A 64 9.64 -13.41 20.93
N ALA A 65 8.81 -14.42 20.61
CA ALA A 65 8.65 -14.88 19.23
C ALA A 65 8.13 -13.75 18.34
N THR A 66 8.64 -13.66 17.12
CA THR A 66 8.39 -12.52 16.24
C THR A 66 7.90 -12.98 14.87
N ALA A 67 6.74 -12.46 14.47
CA ALA A 67 6.19 -12.59 13.13
C ALA A 67 6.63 -11.38 12.29
N THR A 68 7.28 -11.59 11.14
CA THR A 68 7.81 -10.51 10.28
C THR A 68 7.36 -10.66 8.84
N ILE A 69 6.95 -9.55 8.22
CA ILE A 69 6.71 -9.47 6.78
C ILE A 69 8.04 -9.45 6.04
N THR A 70 8.33 -10.51 5.28
CA THR A 70 9.62 -10.65 4.58
C THR A 70 9.58 -10.08 3.17
N LYS A 71 8.42 -10.19 2.49
CA LYS A 71 8.30 -9.81 1.09
C LYS A 71 6.84 -9.58 0.69
N LEU A 72 6.60 -8.56 -0.13
CA LEU A 72 5.39 -8.45 -0.94
C LEU A 72 5.67 -9.12 -2.29
N SER A 73 5.22 -10.37 -2.46
CA SER A 73 5.52 -11.17 -3.65
C SER A 73 4.58 -10.94 -4.81
N LYS A 74 3.39 -10.38 -4.55
CA LYS A 74 2.44 -9.91 -5.56
C LYS A 74 1.82 -8.58 -5.12
N CYS A 75 1.70 -7.64 -6.06
CA CYS A 75 0.98 -6.38 -5.90
C CYS A 75 0.40 -5.99 -7.27
N ASP A 76 -0.64 -6.73 -7.68
CA ASP A 76 -1.26 -6.56 -8.99
C ASP A 76 -2.48 -5.68 -8.89
N GLY A 77 -2.68 -4.82 -9.87
CA GLY A 77 -3.73 -3.80 -9.82
C GLY A 77 -3.22 -2.45 -10.29
N HIS A 78 -4.01 -1.42 -9.99
CA HIS A 78 -3.82 -0.06 -10.49
C HIS A 78 -4.18 0.97 -9.42
N ALA A 79 -3.57 2.15 -9.53
CA ALA A 79 -3.96 3.31 -8.75
C ALA A 79 -3.90 4.56 -9.62
N SER A 80 -4.85 5.45 -9.42
CA SER A 80 -4.91 6.72 -10.11
C SER A 80 -5.51 7.80 -9.24
N PHE A 81 -5.22 9.03 -9.64
CA PHE A 81 -5.72 10.24 -9.02
C PHE A 81 -6.42 11.09 -10.06
N ALA A 82 -7.64 11.53 -9.76
CA ALA A 82 -8.37 12.45 -10.61
C ALA A 82 -8.84 13.68 -9.82
N SER A 83 -8.85 14.84 -10.48
CA SER A 83 -9.46 16.06 -9.95
C SER A 83 -10.62 16.46 -10.84
N VAL A 84 -11.83 16.46 -10.29
CA VAL A 84 -13.05 16.83 -11.03
C VAL A 84 -13.73 17.96 -10.30
N ARG A 85 -13.76 19.14 -10.94
CA ARG A 85 -14.40 20.35 -10.37
C ARG A 85 -13.89 20.67 -8.95
N GLY A 86 -12.59 20.51 -8.73
CA GLY A 86 -11.95 20.78 -7.44
C GLY A 86 -12.10 19.68 -6.39
N LYS A 87 -12.78 18.56 -6.70
CA LYS A 87 -12.86 17.38 -5.82
C LYS A 87 -11.81 16.36 -6.23
N LYS A 88 -10.96 15.98 -5.27
CA LYS A 88 -10.00 14.89 -5.41
C LYS A 88 -10.70 13.54 -5.36
N ARG A 89 -10.31 12.63 -6.26
CA ARG A 89 -10.73 11.24 -6.31
C ARG A 89 -9.49 10.37 -6.31
N TYR A 90 -9.45 9.43 -5.37
CA TYR A 90 -8.39 8.46 -5.21
C TYR A 90 -8.97 7.11 -5.61
N ILE A 91 -8.44 6.52 -6.67
CA ILE A 91 -8.92 5.26 -7.20
C ILE A 91 -7.76 4.29 -7.07
N TYR A 92 -7.97 3.17 -6.40
CA TYR A 92 -6.98 2.11 -6.31
C TYR A 92 -7.69 0.78 -6.08
N GLU A 93 -7.08 -0.26 -6.59
CA GLU A 93 -7.50 -1.65 -6.43
C GLU A 93 -6.24 -2.51 -6.58
N PHE A 94 -5.94 -3.32 -5.57
CA PHE A 94 -4.78 -4.21 -5.56
C PHE A 94 -5.11 -5.58 -4.99
N ALA A 95 -4.60 -6.61 -5.66
CA ALA A 95 -4.45 -7.95 -5.13
C ALA A 95 -3.02 -8.14 -4.60
N LEU A 96 -2.91 -8.39 -3.29
CA LEU A 96 -1.64 -8.51 -2.58
C LEU A 96 -1.35 -9.97 -2.22
N LYS A 97 -0.08 -10.39 -2.35
CA LYS A 97 0.44 -11.61 -1.72
C LYS A 97 1.64 -11.25 -0.85
N ILE A 98 1.50 -11.50 0.44
CA ILE A 98 2.48 -11.15 1.48
C ILE A 98 3.11 -12.44 2.00
N GLU A 99 4.43 -12.52 1.96
CA GLU A 99 5.21 -13.58 2.59
C GLU A 99 5.67 -13.15 3.98
N TRP A 100 5.61 -14.09 4.92
CA TRP A 100 5.95 -13.86 6.31
C TRP A 100 6.85 -14.97 6.86
N LYS A 101 7.59 -14.65 7.91
CA LYS A 101 8.31 -15.61 8.78
C LYS A 101 7.87 -15.43 10.22
N PHE A 102 7.90 -16.52 10.97
CA PHE A 102 7.69 -16.56 12.41
C PHE A 102 8.93 -17.18 13.03
N GLU A 103 9.63 -16.40 13.84
CA GLU A 103 10.88 -16.80 14.48
C GLU A 103 10.65 -16.90 15.99
N THR A 104 11.01 -18.03 16.59
CA THR A 104 10.96 -18.18 18.05
C THR A 104 12.35 -18.02 18.65
N ASN A 105 12.47 -18.13 19.98
CA ASN A 105 13.78 -18.09 20.64
C ASN A 105 14.61 -19.35 20.35
N THR A 106 13.97 -20.42 19.91
CA THR A 106 14.58 -21.68 19.49
C THR A 106 14.42 -21.79 17.98
N ALA A 107 15.50 -21.60 17.21
CA ALA A 107 15.46 -21.67 15.74
C ALA A 107 14.94 -23.01 15.18
N GLU A 108 14.80 -24.03 16.04
CA GLU A 108 14.15 -25.31 15.75
C GLU A 108 12.64 -25.19 15.54
N ASP A 109 12.01 -24.09 15.96
CA ASP A 109 10.56 -23.86 15.94
C ASP A 109 10.18 -22.64 15.07
N ASP A 110 10.82 -22.49 13.92
CA ASP A 110 10.52 -21.42 12.97
C ASP A 110 9.46 -21.84 11.94
N ALA A 111 8.65 -20.88 11.51
CA ALA A 111 7.67 -21.09 10.44
C ALA A 111 7.74 -20.00 9.37
N ARG A 112 7.28 -20.33 8.17
CA ARG A 112 7.14 -19.41 7.04
C ARG A 112 5.84 -19.68 6.33
N GLY A 113 5.32 -18.66 5.67
CA GLY A 113 4.08 -18.78 4.95
C GLY A 113 3.75 -17.56 4.11
N SER A 114 2.51 -17.52 3.65
CA SER A 114 1.98 -16.38 2.93
C SER A 114 0.51 -16.10 3.25
N MET A 115 0.09 -14.87 2.99
CA MET A 115 -1.29 -14.40 3.02
C MET A 115 -1.63 -13.73 1.71
N THR A 116 -2.88 -13.85 1.29
CA THR A 116 -3.40 -13.08 0.16
C THR A 116 -4.54 -12.17 0.60
N PHE A 117 -4.52 -10.94 0.10
CA PHE A 117 -5.59 -9.97 0.24
C PHE A 117 -6.05 -9.65 -1.17
N PRO A 118 -7.14 -10.27 -1.64
CA PRO A 118 -7.58 -10.14 -3.03
C PRO A 118 -8.06 -8.72 -3.35
N ASP A 119 -8.65 -8.04 -2.36
CA ASP A 119 -9.39 -6.79 -2.55
C ASP A 119 -8.87 -5.71 -1.58
N PHE A 120 -7.73 -5.11 -1.92
CA PHE A 120 -7.29 -3.86 -1.29
C PHE A 120 -7.65 -2.68 -2.18
N ASP A 121 -8.79 -2.04 -1.91
CA ASP A 121 -9.36 -0.99 -2.76
C ASP A 121 -9.92 0.21 -1.99
N GLY A 122 -10.36 1.22 -2.75
CA GLY A 122 -10.90 2.48 -2.22
C GLY A 122 -12.30 2.42 -1.62
N THR A 123 -12.95 1.25 -1.59
CA THR A 123 -14.30 1.06 -1.03
C THR A 123 -14.27 0.68 0.44
N CYS A 124 -13.19 0.05 0.91
CA CYS A 124 -12.97 -0.26 2.32
C CYS A 124 -12.68 1.02 3.13
N LEU A 125 -13.35 1.19 4.27
CA LEU A 125 -13.00 2.29 5.17
C LEU A 125 -11.77 1.94 5.99
N VAL A 126 -10.92 2.95 6.20
CA VAL A 126 -9.79 2.87 7.12
C VAL A 126 -10.29 2.42 8.50
N GLY A 127 -9.70 1.34 9.03
CA GLY A 127 -10.05 0.71 10.30
C GLY A 127 -11.05 -0.45 10.22
N GLU A 128 -11.66 -0.73 9.07
CA GLU A 128 -12.54 -1.90 8.90
C GLU A 128 -11.75 -3.20 8.68
N GLY A 129 -10.49 -3.08 8.27
CA GLY A 129 -9.64 -4.19 7.88
C GLY A 129 -9.94 -4.70 6.48
N TYR A 130 -9.09 -5.59 6.00
CA TYR A 130 -9.14 -6.15 4.65
C TYR A 130 -9.40 -7.67 4.67
N ASP A 131 -10.12 -8.14 3.66
CA ASP A 131 -10.48 -9.55 3.58
C ASP A 131 -9.27 -10.43 3.30
N LEU A 132 -9.16 -11.50 4.08
CA LEU A 132 -8.10 -12.49 3.92
C LEU A 132 -8.58 -13.57 2.95
N GLY A 133 -8.02 -13.59 1.74
CA GLY A 133 -8.37 -14.58 0.72
C GLY A 133 -7.80 -15.96 1.02
N SER A 134 -6.51 -16.03 1.35
CA SER A 134 -5.84 -17.29 1.71
C SER A 134 -4.78 -17.08 2.78
N TYR A 135 -4.52 -18.15 3.53
CA TYR A 135 -3.46 -18.25 4.51
C TYR A 135 -2.78 -19.62 4.35
N GLU A 136 -1.48 -19.61 4.10
CA GLU A 136 -0.70 -20.81 3.83
C GLU A 136 0.54 -20.81 4.71
N VAL A 137 0.79 -21.93 5.40
CA VAL A 137 2.05 -22.19 6.08
C VAL A 137 2.88 -23.06 5.15
N THR A 138 3.94 -22.50 4.57
CA THR A 138 4.78 -23.16 3.56
C THR A 138 5.91 -23.98 4.17
N SER A 139 6.36 -23.62 5.36
CA SER A 139 7.35 -24.35 6.13
C SER A 139 7.03 -24.19 7.60
N CYS A 140 7.00 -25.29 8.34
CA CYS A 140 6.81 -25.30 9.78
C CYS A 140 7.57 -26.49 10.33
N THR A 141 8.57 -26.23 11.18
CA THR A 141 9.43 -27.25 11.74
C THR A 141 8.76 -28.01 12.89
N ASP A 142 7.91 -27.33 13.68
CA ASP A 142 7.10 -27.93 14.74
C ASP A 142 5.59 -27.69 14.54
N SER A 143 4.84 -28.80 14.42
CA SER A 143 3.37 -28.79 14.36
C SER A 143 2.68 -28.12 15.56
N ASN A 144 3.33 -28.03 16.72
CA ASN A 144 2.76 -27.34 17.89
C ASN A 144 2.68 -25.82 17.70
N LEU A 145 3.33 -25.25 16.69
CA LEU A 145 3.24 -23.84 16.36
C LEU A 145 1.92 -23.48 15.68
N VAL A 146 1.21 -24.44 15.06
CA VAL A 146 0.01 -24.15 14.25
C VAL A 146 -1.03 -23.32 15.02
N PRO A 147 -1.38 -23.63 16.29
CA PRO A 147 -2.29 -22.78 17.07
C PRO A 147 -1.76 -21.36 17.33
N LEU A 148 -0.45 -21.20 17.50
CA LEU A 148 0.18 -19.89 17.68
C LEU A 148 0.15 -19.08 16.38
N LEU A 149 0.45 -19.73 15.25
CA LEU A 149 0.40 -19.12 13.93
C LEU A 149 -1.05 -18.70 13.58
N ASP A 150 -2.03 -19.56 13.84
CA ASP A 150 -3.44 -19.20 13.64
C ASP A 150 -3.84 -18.01 14.52
N ARG A 151 -3.41 -17.97 15.77
CA ARG A 151 -3.74 -16.87 16.68
C ARG A 151 -3.03 -15.57 16.31
N PHE A 152 -1.69 -15.56 16.34
CA PHE A 152 -0.86 -14.35 16.33
C PHE A 152 -0.37 -13.93 14.95
N VAL A 153 -0.58 -14.76 13.93
CA VAL A 153 -0.22 -14.45 12.54
C VAL A 153 -1.49 -14.28 11.72
N ARG A 154 -2.37 -15.28 11.69
CA ARG A 154 -3.56 -15.29 10.83
C ARG A 154 -4.72 -14.44 11.36
N ASN A 155 -5.04 -14.53 12.65
CA ASN A 155 -6.27 -13.94 13.19
C ASN A 155 -6.05 -12.62 13.93
N SER A 156 -4.82 -12.33 14.36
CA SER A 156 -4.42 -11.08 15.01
C SER A 156 -2.92 -10.85 14.82
N GLY A 157 -2.34 -9.91 15.56
CA GLY A 157 -0.89 -9.71 15.66
C GLY A 157 -0.32 -9.24 14.32
N LEU A 158 0.32 -10.14 13.57
CA LEU A 158 0.84 -9.78 12.25
C LEU A 158 -0.26 -9.29 11.30
N ARG A 159 -1.45 -9.90 11.33
CA ARG A 159 -2.55 -9.47 10.46
C ARG A 159 -3.03 -8.06 10.82
N ASP A 160 -3.07 -7.72 12.10
CA ASP A 160 -3.44 -6.37 12.55
C ASP A 160 -2.40 -5.34 12.07
N ILE A 161 -1.12 -5.67 12.17
CA ILE A 161 -0.02 -4.85 11.63
C ILE A 161 -0.14 -4.64 10.12
N ILE A 162 -0.59 -5.66 9.37
CA ILE A 162 -0.86 -5.53 7.93
C ILE A 162 -2.00 -4.52 7.69
N HIS A 163 -3.12 -4.66 8.41
CA HIS A 163 -4.26 -3.73 8.28
C HIS A 163 -3.85 -2.29 8.59
N ASP A 164 -3.18 -2.07 9.72
CA ASP A 164 -2.71 -0.75 10.13
C ASP A 164 -1.74 -0.14 9.10
N SER A 165 -0.84 -0.96 8.55
CA SER A 165 0.13 -0.50 7.54
C SER A 165 -0.52 -0.15 6.21
N LEU A 166 -1.56 -0.87 5.80
CA LEU A 166 -2.35 -0.54 4.62
C LEU A 166 -3.17 0.74 4.83
N ASP A 167 -3.75 0.91 6.02
CA ASP A 167 -4.45 2.14 6.41
C ASP A 167 -3.53 3.36 6.41
N ASP A 168 -2.30 3.21 6.92
CA ASP A 168 -1.26 4.23 6.84
C ASP A 168 -0.89 4.56 5.40
N TRP A 169 -0.84 3.55 4.53
CA TRP A 169 -0.64 3.79 3.10
C TRP A 169 -1.80 4.57 2.47
N VAL A 170 -3.06 4.28 2.83
CA VAL A 170 -4.23 5.03 2.34
C VAL A 170 -4.15 6.49 2.76
N ARG A 171 -3.70 6.77 4.00
CA ARG A 171 -3.46 8.14 4.49
C ARG A 171 -2.34 8.82 3.69
N LEU A 172 -1.21 8.13 3.50
CA LEU A 172 -0.08 8.60 2.70
C LEU A 172 -0.48 8.94 1.26
N PHE A 173 -1.28 8.08 0.62
CA PHE A 173 -1.76 8.31 -0.74
C PHE A 173 -2.59 9.59 -0.86
N LYS A 174 -3.48 9.82 0.11
CA LYS A 174 -4.32 11.02 0.18
C LYS A 174 -3.53 12.29 0.51
N GLU A 175 -2.47 12.19 1.31
CA GLU A 175 -1.61 13.32 1.63
C GLU A 175 -0.70 13.70 0.44
N THR A 176 -0.21 12.70 -0.30
CA THR A 176 0.73 12.89 -1.40
C THR A 176 0.09 13.52 -2.65
N TYR A 177 -1.19 13.21 -2.93
CA TYR A 177 -1.90 13.62 -4.16
C TYR A 177 -3.18 14.39 -3.88
#